data_AF-A0AAE2V1G0-F1
#
_entry.id   AF-A0AAE2V1G0-F1
#
_cell.length_a   1.000
_cell.length_b   1.000
_cell.length_c   1.000
_cell.angle_alpha   90.00
_cell.angle_beta   90.00
_cell.angle_gamma   90.00
#
_symmetry.space_group_name_H-M   'P 1'
#
loop_
_entity.id
_entity.type
_entity.pdbx_description
1 polymer ?
#
loop_
_entity_poly.entity_id
_entity_poly.type
_entity_poly.pdbx_seq_one_letter_code
_entity_poly.pdbx_strand_id
1 'polypeptide(L)'
;MKKAISRLQGLRLISQIMFLILMPELVAVIFNQFKKLYSMVLKGNFDVISVWPQLLAMITIFIITIVLGRFFCGWLCTFGAINDFIYMVSKKVFKTKFKVNEKVDSILKYLKYVILLFIIVVIWTSGSTAFDSYSPWDAFAQLDNISGAIAGYTGGFIILAIIAIGAAFIERFFCRYLCPLGAVFSILSKARILKIKKLRDKCGPCRICTNNCSMGIKLYEMDKVSSGECINCFKCIDVCPRKNTKVNILGEDVSPLLPSAIAIAAFTGVNALGGVMKDTIPNHSSNNTVASSSDINKSEQKKYKDGTYTGVGKGKNPDLKVAVTIKDNKITNVEIVSNNETKGKEALNTIPSKIVDTQSTDVDVVSGATMTSKGIMEAVNDALSQAEIKDVKQKKYNDGTYTGVGQGKSPELKVAVTIKDDKITNVEIVSNNETKGKEALNTVPKEIIDTQSTSVDVVSGATMTSKGIMEAVNNALSQAEINVSLTSNNQGKYNDGTYDGIGQGKGPELKVAVTVKDDKITNVEIVSNNETKGKEALAVIPSEIIEKQSTEVDAVSGATMTSKGIMMAVNDALNQAIRND
;
A
#
# COMPACT_ATOMS: atom_id res chain seq x y z
N MET A 1 46.55 18.01 -4.03
CA MET A 1 45.63 18.83 -3.22
C MET A 1 44.24 18.18 -3.19
N LYS A 2 43.81 17.65 -2.03
CA LYS A 2 42.42 17.19 -1.85
C LYS A 2 41.53 18.44 -1.87
N LYS A 3 40.77 18.65 -2.94
CA LYS A 3 39.76 19.72 -2.98
C LYS A 3 38.74 19.42 -1.90
N ALA A 4 38.52 20.35 -0.98
CA ALA A 4 37.42 20.28 -0.01
C ALA A 4 36.09 20.12 -0.76
N ILE A 5 35.16 19.34 -0.19
CA ILE A 5 33.82 19.18 -0.74
C ILE A 5 33.16 20.56 -0.75
N SER A 6 32.60 20.98 -1.89
CA SER A 6 31.89 22.25 -1.97
C SER A 6 30.64 22.24 -1.11
N ARG A 7 30.22 23.41 -0.60
CA ARG A 7 29.01 23.54 0.22
C ARG A 7 27.78 22.89 -0.44
N LEU A 8 27.66 23.00 -1.76
CA LEU A 8 26.56 22.42 -2.53
C LEU A 8 26.60 20.88 -2.57
N GLN A 9 27.77 20.28 -2.81
CA GLN A 9 27.89 18.82 -2.79
C GLN A 9 27.83 18.27 -1.36
N GLY A 10 28.26 19.05 -0.36
CA GLY A 10 28.07 18.73 1.06
C GLY A 10 26.60 18.67 1.43
N LEU A 11 25.80 19.67 1.04
CA LEU A 11 24.34 19.66 1.25
C LEU A 11 23.68 18.46 0.58
N ARG A 12 24.07 18.13 -0.65
CA ARG A 12 23.58 16.95 -1.36
C ARG A 12 23.89 15.66 -0.60
N LEU A 13 25.12 15.51 -0.12
CA LEU A 13 25.51 14.33 0.65
C LEU A 13 24.74 14.24 1.98
N ILE A 14 24.57 15.36 2.69
CA ILE A 14 23.76 15.41 3.92
C ILE A 14 22.32 14.98 3.64
N SER A 15 21.71 15.51 2.58
CA SER A 15 20.35 15.13 2.18
C SER A 15 20.28 13.63 1.88
N GLN A 16 21.20 13.10 1.08
CA GLN A 16 21.24 11.67 0.76
C GLN A 16 21.36 10.77 2.00
N ILE A 17 22.23 11.14 2.95
CA ILE A 17 22.42 10.39 4.20
C ILE A 17 21.15 10.49 5.08
N MET A 18 20.58 11.68 5.20
CA MET A 18 19.35 11.91 5.96
C MET A 18 18.22 11.02 5.45
N PHE A 19 17.97 10.98 4.13
CA PHE A 19 16.92 10.13 3.57
C PHE A 19 17.23 8.64 3.67
N LEU A 20 18.51 8.26 3.57
CA LEU A 20 18.91 6.87 3.75
C LEU A 20 18.64 6.37 5.17
N ILE A 21 18.81 7.23 6.19
CA ILE A 21 18.57 6.88 7.60
C ILE A 21 17.08 6.98 7.95
N LEU A 22 16.41 8.07 7.55
CA LEU A 22 15.03 8.33 7.95
C LEU A 22 14.00 7.56 7.12
N MET A 23 14.28 7.27 5.85
CA MET A 23 13.34 6.66 4.90
C MET A 23 14.04 5.65 3.97
N PRO A 24 14.69 4.59 4.49
CA PRO A 24 15.44 3.62 3.67
C PRO A 24 14.57 2.96 2.59
N GLU A 25 13.31 2.65 2.92
CA GLU A 25 12.34 1.97 2.04
C GLU A 25 11.68 2.88 1.00
N LEU A 26 11.99 4.18 0.97
CA LEU A 26 11.27 5.16 0.16
C LEU A 26 11.13 4.76 -1.31
N VAL A 27 12.20 4.21 -1.89
CA VAL A 27 12.21 3.76 -3.29
C VAL A 27 11.33 2.53 -3.48
N ALA A 28 11.39 1.55 -2.59
CA ALA A 28 10.56 0.34 -2.65
C ALA A 28 9.08 0.70 -2.52
N VAL A 29 8.74 1.60 -1.60
CA VAL A 29 7.38 2.12 -1.44
C VAL A 29 6.88 2.74 -2.75
N ILE A 30 7.65 3.65 -3.36
CA ILE A 30 7.27 4.29 -4.63
C ILE A 30 7.04 3.22 -5.72
N PHE A 31 7.97 2.29 -5.88
CA PHE A 31 7.86 1.21 -6.86
C PHE A 31 6.60 0.36 -6.66
N ASN A 32 6.31 -0.02 -5.42
CA ASN A 32 5.11 -0.78 -5.09
C ASN A 32 3.84 0.04 -5.37
N GLN A 33 3.86 1.37 -5.17
CA GLN A 33 2.72 2.23 -5.54
C GLN A 33 2.43 2.20 -7.05
N PHE A 34 3.46 2.32 -7.88
CA PHE A 34 3.29 2.21 -9.33
C PHE A 34 2.69 0.85 -9.73
N LYS A 35 3.18 -0.23 -9.12
CA LYS A 35 2.70 -1.59 -9.35
C LYS A 35 1.22 -1.74 -8.94
N LYS A 36 0.84 -1.22 -7.78
CA LYS A 36 -0.54 -1.22 -7.28
C LYS A 36 -1.48 -0.42 -8.17
N LEU A 37 -1.12 0.82 -8.50
CA LEU A 37 -1.93 1.68 -9.36
C LEU A 37 -2.14 1.03 -10.74
N TYR A 38 -1.09 0.49 -11.33
CA TYR A 38 -1.19 -0.21 -12.61
C TYR A 38 -2.10 -1.45 -12.53
N SER A 39 -1.97 -2.25 -11.46
CA SER A 39 -2.84 -3.42 -11.22
C SER A 39 -4.31 -3.04 -11.02
N MET A 40 -4.59 -1.92 -10.34
CA MET A 40 -5.96 -1.39 -10.18
C MET A 40 -6.56 -0.97 -11.52
N VAL A 41 -5.80 -0.24 -12.36
CA VAL A 41 -6.24 0.15 -13.71
C VAL A 41 -6.57 -1.08 -14.56
N LEU A 42 -5.75 -2.13 -14.49
CA LEU A 42 -6.00 -3.37 -15.25
C LEU A 42 -7.22 -4.16 -14.75
N LYS A 43 -7.48 -4.17 -13.44
CA LYS A 43 -8.58 -4.92 -12.84
C LYS A 43 -9.92 -4.17 -12.84
N GLY A 44 -9.92 -2.88 -13.23
CA GLY A 44 -11.12 -2.03 -13.22
C GLY A 44 -11.66 -1.71 -11.82
N ASN A 45 -10.93 -2.03 -10.75
CA ASN A 45 -11.33 -1.77 -9.37
C ASN A 45 -10.60 -0.53 -8.84
N PHE A 46 -11.28 0.61 -8.87
CA PHE A 46 -10.75 1.91 -8.46
C PHE A 46 -11.14 2.24 -7.01
N ASP A 47 -10.54 1.57 -6.04
CA ASP A 47 -10.63 2.01 -4.64
C ASP A 47 -9.59 3.10 -4.36
N VAL A 48 -9.87 4.32 -4.84
CA VAL A 48 -9.00 5.50 -4.75
C VAL A 48 -8.78 5.95 -3.30
N ILE A 49 -9.74 5.66 -2.42
CA ILE A 49 -9.70 6.07 -1.01
C ILE A 49 -8.61 5.27 -0.27
N SER A 50 -8.53 3.96 -0.52
CA SER A 50 -7.53 3.08 0.13
C SER A 50 -6.07 3.41 -0.22
N VAL A 51 -5.83 4.09 -1.35
CA VAL A 51 -4.48 4.44 -1.84
C VAL A 51 -4.18 5.94 -1.78
N TRP A 52 -5.10 6.75 -1.25
CA TRP A 52 -5.01 8.21 -1.30
C TRP A 52 -3.73 8.78 -0.67
N PRO A 53 -3.30 8.37 0.55
CA PRO A 53 -2.08 8.90 1.15
C PRO A 53 -0.83 8.60 0.31
N GLN A 54 -0.78 7.43 -0.31
CA GLN A 54 0.35 7.00 -1.12
C GLN A 54 0.32 7.63 -2.53
N LEU A 55 -0.86 7.88 -3.07
CA LEU A 55 -1.06 8.62 -4.31
C LEU A 55 -0.57 10.07 -4.17
N LEU A 56 -0.81 10.72 -3.02
CA LEU A 56 -0.35 12.08 -2.73
C LEU A 56 1.18 12.22 -2.80
N ALA A 57 1.91 11.27 -2.18
CA ALA A 57 3.37 11.23 -2.23
C ALA A 57 3.89 11.04 -3.67
N MET A 58 3.23 10.17 -4.45
CA MET A 58 3.56 9.95 -5.84
C MET A 58 3.30 11.20 -6.70
N ILE A 59 2.13 11.81 -6.59
CA ILE A 59 1.77 13.06 -7.29
C ILE A 59 2.82 14.15 -7.00
N THR A 60 3.22 14.27 -5.73
CA THR A 60 4.23 15.26 -5.32
C THR A 60 5.57 15.02 -6.00
N ILE A 61 6.03 13.77 -6.07
CA ILE A 61 7.27 13.43 -6.79
C ILE A 61 7.15 13.77 -8.28
N PHE A 62 5.98 13.53 -8.89
CA PHE A 62 5.74 13.85 -10.29
C PHE A 62 5.79 15.36 -10.53
N ILE A 63 5.14 16.15 -9.69
CA ILE A 63 5.18 17.62 -9.75
C ILE A 63 6.62 18.11 -9.60
N ILE A 64 7.34 17.64 -8.59
CA ILE A 64 8.76 17.95 -8.40
C ILE A 64 9.57 17.55 -9.64
N THR A 65 9.25 16.40 -10.26
CA THR A 65 9.96 15.91 -11.45
C THR A 65 9.68 16.76 -12.69
N ILE A 66 8.44 17.23 -12.84
CA ILE A 66 8.05 18.14 -13.92
C ILE A 66 8.66 19.52 -13.71
N VAL A 67 8.78 20.03 -12.49
CA VAL A 67 9.35 21.37 -12.25
C VAL A 67 10.89 21.34 -12.28
N LEU A 68 11.48 20.41 -11.54
CA LEU A 68 12.92 20.35 -11.26
C LEU A 68 13.66 19.23 -11.98
N GLY A 69 13.00 18.47 -12.87
CA GLY A 69 13.59 17.32 -13.54
C GLY A 69 13.81 16.13 -12.61
N ARG A 70 14.77 15.24 -12.91
CA ARG A 70 15.05 14.05 -12.07
C ARG A 70 15.79 14.37 -10.76
N PHE A 71 15.41 15.44 -10.08
CA PHE A 71 16.00 15.91 -8.84
C PHE A 71 15.92 14.85 -7.74
N PHE A 72 14.76 14.18 -7.62
CA PHE A 72 14.55 13.08 -6.67
C PHE A 72 15.68 12.03 -6.74
N CYS A 73 16.03 11.57 -7.94
CA CYS A 73 17.10 10.60 -8.14
C CYS A 73 18.46 11.11 -7.64
N GLY A 74 18.72 12.41 -7.76
CA GLY A 74 19.99 13.03 -7.40
C GLY A 74 20.19 13.29 -5.91
N TRP A 75 19.10 13.58 -5.20
CA TRP A 75 19.14 14.14 -3.83
C TRP A 75 18.42 13.30 -2.77
N LEU A 76 17.29 12.69 -3.12
CA LEU A 76 16.39 12.07 -2.15
C LEU A 76 16.41 10.53 -2.21
N CYS A 77 16.68 9.97 -3.39
CA CYS A 77 16.65 8.54 -3.63
C CYS A 77 17.76 7.80 -2.86
N THR A 78 17.36 6.95 -1.91
CA THR A 78 18.24 6.12 -1.06
C THR A 78 19.10 5.16 -1.88
N PHE A 79 18.51 4.51 -2.88
CA PHE A 79 19.25 3.63 -3.80
C PHE A 79 20.31 4.39 -4.61
N GLY A 80 20.00 5.61 -5.04
CA GLY A 80 20.94 6.50 -5.71
C GLY A 80 22.10 6.93 -4.80
N ALA A 81 21.81 7.17 -3.51
CA ALA A 81 22.82 7.49 -2.51
C ALA A 81 23.78 6.33 -2.27
N ILE A 82 23.27 5.10 -2.16
CA ILE A 82 24.11 3.89 -2.02
C ILE A 82 25.02 3.70 -3.23
N ASN A 83 24.50 3.89 -4.45
CA ASN A 83 25.31 3.81 -5.67
C ASN A 83 26.43 4.87 -5.68
N ASP A 84 26.14 6.10 -5.25
CA ASP A 84 27.15 7.15 -5.11
C ASP A 84 28.20 6.79 -4.05
N PHE A 85 27.77 6.20 -2.92
CA PHE A 85 28.65 5.75 -1.84
C PHE A 85 29.57 4.60 -2.27
N ILE A 86 29.02 3.55 -2.90
CA ILE A 86 29.78 2.42 -3.43
C ILE A 86 30.84 2.91 -4.42
N TYR A 87 30.45 3.79 -5.35
CA TYR A 87 31.41 4.36 -6.32
C TYR A 87 32.51 5.18 -5.62
N MET A 88 32.16 5.98 -4.61
CA MET A 88 33.11 6.79 -3.86
C MET A 88 34.12 5.93 -3.08
N VAL A 89 33.63 4.87 -2.40
CA VAL A 89 34.47 3.90 -1.68
C VAL A 89 35.36 3.13 -2.66
N SER A 90 34.77 2.58 -3.72
CA SER A 90 35.48 1.83 -4.76
C SER A 90 36.61 2.66 -5.39
N LYS A 91 36.34 3.92 -5.76
CA LYS A 91 37.35 4.83 -6.31
C LYS A 91 38.50 5.10 -5.34
N LYS A 92 38.24 5.09 -4.03
CA LYS A 92 39.27 5.28 -2.99
C LYS A 92 40.07 4.00 -2.74
N VAL A 93 39.42 2.84 -2.78
CA VAL A 93 40.01 1.52 -2.52
C VAL A 93 40.77 0.99 -3.75
N PHE A 94 40.07 0.83 -4.88
CA PHE A 94 40.62 0.20 -6.09
C PHE A 94 41.37 1.18 -7.01
N LYS A 95 41.28 2.50 -6.74
CA LYS A 95 41.92 3.58 -7.53
C LYS A 95 41.64 3.51 -9.05
N THR A 96 40.62 2.77 -9.45
CA THR A 96 40.32 2.49 -10.85
C THR A 96 39.74 3.73 -11.53
N LYS A 97 40.18 4.01 -12.76
CA LYS A 97 39.69 5.14 -13.58
C LYS A 97 38.83 4.65 -14.75
N PHE A 98 38.07 3.59 -14.55
CA PHE A 98 37.24 3.01 -15.60
C PHE A 98 36.22 4.06 -16.10
N LYS A 99 36.22 4.30 -17.41
CA LYS A 99 35.26 5.16 -18.09
C LYS A 99 34.70 4.41 -19.29
N VAL A 100 33.39 4.30 -19.34
CA VAL A 100 32.68 3.71 -20.48
C VAL A 100 32.82 4.64 -21.69
N ASN A 101 33.03 4.05 -22.86
CA ASN A 101 33.04 4.78 -24.13
C ASN A 101 31.69 5.51 -24.33
N GLU A 102 31.72 6.77 -24.78
CA GLU A 102 30.53 7.62 -24.94
C GLU A 102 29.44 6.99 -25.84
N LYS A 103 29.84 6.24 -26.89
CA LYS A 103 28.88 5.57 -27.79
C LYS A 103 28.16 4.42 -27.07
N VAL A 104 28.94 3.55 -26.44
CA VAL A 104 28.45 2.40 -25.67
C VAL A 104 27.53 2.89 -24.55
N ASP A 105 27.98 3.88 -23.79
CA ASP A 105 27.18 4.52 -22.74
C ASP A 105 25.82 5.04 -23.24
N SER A 106 25.82 5.71 -24.40
CA SER A 106 24.58 6.26 -24.96
C SER A 106 23.58 5.16 -25.33
N ILE A 107 24.06 3.99 -25.77
CA ILE A 107 23.24 2.82 -26.09
C ILE A 107 22.73 2.15 -24.80
N LEU A 108 23.60 1.89 -23.82
CA LEU A 108 23.20 1.22 -22.58
C LEU A 108 22.15 2.03 -21.78
N LYS A 109 22.12 3.35 -21.92
CA LYS A 109 21.06 4.19 -21.31
C LYS A 109 19.66 3.86 -21.82
N TYR A 110 19.52 3.21 -22.97
CA TYR A 110 18.21 2.77 -23.47
C TYR A 110 17.72 1.48 -22.79
N LEU A 111 18.60 0.72 -22.14
CA LEU A 111 18.27 -0.55 -21.50
C LEU A 111 17.17 -0.42 -20.44
N LYS A 112 17.16 0.66 -19.66
CA LYS A 112 16.10 0.91 -18.66
C LYS A 112 14.70 1.09 -19.26
N TYR A 113 14.59 1.52 -20.53
CA TYR A 113 13.30 1.63 -21.21
C TYR A 113 12.84 0.25 -21.71
N VAL A 114 13.78 -0.59 -22.13
CA VAL A 114 13.50 -2.00 -22.46
C VAL A 114 13.05 -2.75 -21.21
N ILE A 115 13.71 -2.55 -20.07
CA ILE A 115 13.30 -3.13 -18.77
C ILE A 115 11.91 -2.62 -18.37
N LEU A 116 11.63 -1.32 -18.52
CA LEU A 116 10.30 -0.77 -18.25
C LEU A 116 9.22 -1.44 -19.12
N LEU A 117 9.45 -1.56 -20.43
CA LEU A 117 8.52 -2.22 -21.34
C LEU A 117 8.30 -3.68 -20.97
N PHE A 118 9.38 -4.41 -20.66
CA PHE A 118 9.31 -5.80 -20.21
C PHE A 118 8.47 -5.95 -18.94
N ILE A 119 8.67 -5.09 -17.93
CA ILE A 119 7.87 -5.10 -16.69
C ILE A 119 6.39 -4.86 -16.99
N ILE A 120 6.05 -3.90 -17.86
CA ILE A 120 4.66 -3.60 -18.23
C ILE A 120 4.00 -4.82 -18.90
N VAL A 121 4.69 -5.44 -19.86
CA VAL A 121 4.19 -6.63 -20.58
C VAL A 121 3.98 -7.81 -19.64
N VAL A 122 4.95 -8.11 -18.78
CA VAL A 122 4.85 -9.26 -17.86
C VAL A 122 3.76 -9.06 -16.82
N ILE A 123 3.61 -7.84 -16.27
CA ILE A 123 2.51 -7.58 -15.33
C ILE A 123 1.16 -7.70 -16.04
N TRP A 124 1.07 -7.33 -17.32
CA TRP A 124 -0.14 -7.49 -18.12
C TRP A 124 -0.48 -8.97 -18.40
N THR A 125 0.51 -9.81 -18.71
CA THR A 125 0.28 -11.23 -19.06
C THR A 125 0.14 -12.15 -17.85
N SER A 126 0.90 -11.91 -16.80
CA SER A 126 1.09 -12.86 -15.67
C SER A 126 0.67 -12.29 -14.32
N GLY A 127 0.11 -11.08 -14.31
CA GLY A 127 -0.30 -10.40 -13.09
C GLY A 127 0.88 -9.85 -12.26
N SER A 128 0.56 -9.26 -11.12
CA SER A 128 1.54 -8.53 -10.32
C SER A 128 2.51 -9.40 -9.50
N THR A 129 2.25 -10.70 -9.34
CA THR A 129 3.05 -11.59 -8.46
C THR A 129 4.30 -12.16 -9.13
N ALA A 130 4.43 -12.03 -10.46
CA ALA A 130 5.52 -12.62 -11.24
C ALA A 130 6.94 -12.11 -10.86
N PHE A 131 7.03 -11.00 -10.12
CA PHE A 131 8.30 -10.37 -9.76
C PHE A 131 8.63 -10.38 -8.27
N ASP A 132 7.78 -10.94 -7.41
CA ASP A 132 7.89 -10.76 -5.97
C ASP A 132 9.23 -11.29 -5.42
N SER A 133 9.74 -12.43 -5.92
CA SER A 133 11.04 -12.99 -5.51
C SER A 133 12.28 -12.43 -6.23
N TYR A 134 12.10 -11.74 -7.36
CA TYR A 134 13.20 -11.22 -8.21
C TYR A 134 13.39 -9.71 -8.13
N SER A 135 12.52 -9.04 -7.37
CA SER A 135 12.51 -7.60 -7.19
C SER A 135 13.74 -7.12 -6.40
N PRO A 136 14.67 -6.36 -7.01
CA PRO A 136 15.87 -5.88 -6.30
C PRO A 136 15.52 -4.86 -5.22
N TRP A 137 14.39 -4.17 -5.35
CA TRP A 137 13.93 -3.16 -4.40
C TRP A 137 13.25 -3.80 -3.18
N ASP A 138 12.51 -4.90 -3.36
CA ASP A 138 11.96 -5.64 -2.21
C ASP A 138 13.07 -6.36 -1.44
N ALA A 139 14.04 -6.94 -2.14
CA ALA A 139 15.26 -7.47 -1.52
C ALA A 139 16.05 -6.38 -0.77
N PHE A 140 16.07 -5.15 -1.30
CA PHE A 140 16.74 -4.02 -0.65
C PHE A 140 16.01 -3.58 0.62
N ALA A 141 14.67 -3.66 0.65
CA ALA A 141 13.88 -3.33 1.84
C ALA A 141 14.13 -4.33 2.99
N GLN A 142 14.41 -5.59 2.68
CA GLN A 142 14.65 -6.63 3.70
C GLN A 142 16.11 -6.72 4.20
N LEU A 143 16.94 -5.69 3.97
CA LEU A 143 18.34 -5.70 4.41
C LEU A 143 18.50 -5.73 5.93
N ASP A 144 17.47 -5.39 6.69
CA ASP A 144 17.43 -5.42 8.14
C ASP A 144 17.20 -6.83 8.72
N ASN A 145 16.65 -7.77 7.94
CA ASN A 145 16.35 -9.15 8.36
C ASN A 145 16.98 -10.22 7.44
N ILE A 146 18.32 -10.27 7.45
CA ILE A 146 19.12 -11.13 6.56
C ILE A 146 18.82 -12.63 6.74
N SER A 147 18.47 -13.09 7.94
CA SER A 147 18.26 -14.52 8.23
C SER A 147 16.95 -15.09 7.66
N GLY A 148 15.90 -14.27 7.50
CA GLY A 148 14.65 -14.65 6.83
C GLY A 148 14.60 -14.32 5.33
N ALA A 149 15.34 -13.31 4.90
CA ALA A 149 15.27 -12.77 3.54
C ALA A 149 15.87 -13.71 2.46
N ILE A 150 16.79 -14.60 2.83
CA ILE A 150 17.49 -15.50 1.89
C ILE A 150 16.53 -16.57 1.31
N ALA A 151 15.47 -16.96 2.03
CA ALA A 151 14.53 -18.00 1.60
C ALA A 151 13.45 -17.51 0.61
N GLY A 152 13.13 -16.21 0.58
CA GLY A 152 12.05 -15.64 -0.25
C GLY A 152 12.50 -14.75 -1.42
N TYR A 153 13.71 -14.16 -1.34
CA TYR A 153 14.17 -13.11 -2.27
C TYR A 153 15.56 -13.38 -2.86
N THR A 154 15.98 -14.65 -2.95
CA THR A 154 17.31 -15.04 -3.44
C THR A 154 17.64 -14.41 -4.79
N GLY A 155 16.67 -14.36 -5.71
CA GLY A 155 16.81 -13.72 -7.02
C GLY A 155 17.07 -12.21 -6.92
N GLY A 156 16.33 -11.50 -6.05
CA GLY A 156 16.52 -10.07 -5.81
C GLY A 156 17.91 -9.74 -5.24
N PHE A 157 18.44 -10.54 -4.30
CA PHE A 157 19.78 -10.35 -3.75
C PHE A 157 20.90 -10.57 -4.77
N ILE A 158 20.76 -11.56 -5.66
CA ILE A 158 21.72 -11.78 -6.76
C ILE A 158 21.76 -10.56 -7.68
N ILE A 159 20.60 -10.02 -8.05
CA ILE A 159 20.51 -8.82 -8.90
C ILE A 159 21.10 -7.61 -8.18
N LEU A 160 20.83 -7.43 -6.87
CA LEU A 160 21.44 -6.39 -6.07
C LEU A 160 22.96 -6.48 -6.03
N ALA A 161 23.52 -7.68 -5.88
CA ALA A 161 24.96 -7.90 -5.90
C ALA A 161 25.57 -7.49 -7.25
N ILE A 162 24.94 -7.87 -8.37
CA ILE A 162 25.35 -7.46 -9.72
C ILE A 162 25.31 -5.93 -9.86
N ILE A 163 24.25 -5.29 -9.37
CA ILE A 163 24.11 -3.84 -9.37
C ILE A 163 25.23 -3.17 -8.54
N ALA A 164 25.53 -3.71 -7.36
CA ALA A 164 26.59 -3.19 -6.49
C ALA A 164 27.97 -3.29 -7.14
N ILE A 165 28.26 -4.42 -7.80
CA ILE A 165 29.49 -4.60 -8.59
C ILE A 165 29.54 -3.56 -9.72
N GLY A 166 28.48 -3.39 -10.48
CA GLY A 166 28.40 -2.37 -11.54
C GLY A 166 28.60 -0.95 -11.00
N ALA A 167 28.01 -0.63 -9.85
CA ALA A 167 28.14 0.67 -9.18
C ALA A 167 29.57 0.95 -8.69
N ALA A 168 30.35 -0.08 -8.39
CA ALA A 168 31.75 0.06 -8.02
C ALA A 168 32.61 0.61 -9.18
N PHE A 169 32.28 0.27 -10.43
CA PHE A 169 33.04 0.71 -11.62
C PHE A 169 32.43 1.92 -12.31
N ILE A 170 31.09 2.08 -12.27
CA ILE A 170 30.36 3.11 -13.00
C ILE A 170 29.51 3.93 -12.03
N GLU A 171 29.80 5.24 -11.94
CA GLU A 171 29.01 6.18 -11.13
C GLU A 171 27.52 6.08 -11.52
N ARG A 172 26.66 5.80 -10.54
CA ARG A 172 25.20 5.66 -10.72
C ARG A 172 24.78 4.61 -11.76
N PHE A 173 25.51 3.50 -11.83
CA PHE A 173 25.26 2.37 -12.74
C PHE A 173 23.77 2.04 -12.90
N PHE A 174 23.06 1.81 -11.79
CA PHE A 174 21.65 1.44 -11.82
C PHE A 174 20.74 2.53 -12.37
N CYS A 175 20.86 3.77 -11.86
CA CYS A 175 20.01 4.88 -12.30
C CYS A 175 20.23 5.25 -13.79
N ARG A 176 21.41 4.90 -14.31
CA ARG A 176 21.84 5.15 -15.68
C ARG A 176 21.36 4.09 -16.67
N TYR A 177 21.35 2.81 -16.27
CA TYR A 177 21.09 1.70 -17.21
C TYR A 177 19.92 0.79 -16.86
N LEU A 178 19.58 0.62 -15.57
CA LEU A 178 18.67 -0.46 -15.14
C LEU A 178 17.37 0.03 -14.48
N CYS A 179 17.32 1.27 -14.00
CA CYS A 179 16.21 1.77 -13.20
C CYS A 179 14.97 2.11 -14.06
N PRO A 180 13.86 1.34 -14.01
CA PRO A 180 12.66 1.62 -14.80
C PRO A 180 11.92 2.87 -14.31
N LEU A 181 11.90 3.15 -13.00
CA LEU A 181 11.41 4.44 -12.47
C LEU A 181 12.24 5.61 -13.01
N GLY A 182 13.55 5.41 -13.17
CA GLY A 182 14.44 6.37 -13.82
C GLY A 182 14.19 6.54 -15.32
N ALA A 183 13.54 5.58 -15.99
CA ALA A 183 13.07 5.72 -17.36
C ALA A 183 11.82 6.60 -17.41
N VAL A 184 10.82 6.32 -16.55
CA VAL A 184 9.61 7.15 -16.38
C VAL A 184 9.99 8.61 -16.09
N PHE A 185 10.80 8.86 -15.05
CA PHE A 185 11.19 10.22 -14.72
C PHE A 185 12.08 10.88 -15.78
N SER A 186 12.79 10.12 -16.62
CA SER A 186 13.54 10.70 -17.74
C SER A 186 12.61 11.25 -18.82
N ILE A 187 11.49 10.57 -19.08
CA ILE A 187 10.45 11.04 -20.00
C ILE A 187 9.81 12.32 -19.45
N LEU A 188 9.34 12.29 -18.19
CA LEU A 188 8.69 13.44 -17.56
C LEU A 188 9.62 14.65 -17.47
N SER A 189 10.89 14.44 -17.12
CA SER A 189 11.85 15.54 -16.92
C SER A 189 12.28 16.27 -18.20
N LYS A 190 11.82 15.84 -19.40
CA LYS A 190 11.98 16.60 -20.64
C LYS A 190 11.22 17.93 -20.60
N ALA A 191 10.08 17.97 -19.89
CA ALA A 191 9.24 19.15 -19.73
C ALA A 191 9.75 20.13 -18.66
N ARG A 192 10.93 19.89 -18.06
CA ARG A 192 11.36 20.62 -16.88
C ARG A 192 11.58 22.12 -17.08
N ILE A 193 11.19 22.87 -16.05
CA ILE A 193 11.38 24.31 -15.96
C ILE A 193 12.83 24.64 -15.58
N LEU A 194 13.39 23.94 -14.59
CA LEU A 194 14.77 24.15 -14.16
C LEU A 194 15.76 23.64 -15.22
N LYS A 195 16.58 24.55 -15.76
CA LYS A 195 17.62 24.24 -16.75
C LYS A 195 18.98 24.74 -16.27
N ILE A 196 20.03 23.99 -16.59
CA ILE A 196 21.41 24.43 -16.37
C ILE A 196 21.87 25.10 -17.67
N LYS A 197 22.12 26.42 -17.63
CA LYS A 197 22.70 27.20 -18.74
C LYS A 197 24.22 27.09 -18.68
N LYS A 198 24.83 26.78 -19.82
CA LYS A 198 26.28 26.67 -20.01
C LYS A 198 26.64 27.08 -21.45
N LEU A 199 26.84 28.37 -21.68
CA LEU A 199 27.07 28.91 -23.02
C LEU A 199 28.39 28.38 -23.62
N ARG A 200 28.34 27.76 -24.80
CA ARG A 200 29.48 27.06 -25.41
C ARG A 200 30.60 27.99 -25.86
N ASP A 201 30.25 29.19 -26.30
CA ASP A 201 31.17 30.30 -26.63
C ASP A 201 32.20 30.54 -25.50
N LYS A 202 31.74 30.53 -24.25
CA LYS A 202 32.57 30.74 -23.05
C LYS A 202 33.34 29.49 -22.60
N CYS A 203 33.05 28.32 -23.17
CA CYS A 203 33.70 27.05 -22.83
C CYS A 203 34.93 26.70 -23.67
N GLY A 204 34.97 27.07 -24.96
CA GLY A 204 35.99 26.59 -25.89
C GLY A 204 36.06 25.04 -25.93
N PRO A 205 37.25 24.41 -26.01
CA PRO A 205 37.40 22.94 -26.06
C PRO A 205 37.24 22.22 -24.72
N CYS A 206 36.80 22.91 -23.66
CA CYS A 206 36.73 22.36 -22.30
C CYS A 206 35.70 21.23 -22.16
N ARG A 207 36.15 20.05 -21.66
CA ARG A 207 35.29 18.88 -21.38
C ARG A 207 35.10 18.56 -19.89
N ILE A 208 35.49 19.46 -18.98
CA ILE A 208 35.50 19.18 -17.52
C ILE A 208 34.10 18.84 -16.98
N CYS A 209 33.07 19.57 -17.39
CA CYS A 209 31.69 19.31 -16.97
C CYS A 209 31.21 17.92 -17.41
N THR A 210 31.44 17.56 -18.69
CA THR A 210 31.12 16.26 -19.26
C THR A 210 31.84 15.13 -18.53
N ASN A 211 33.15 15.30 -18.30
CA ASN A 211 34.01 14.31 -17.68
C ASN A 211 33.69 14.04 -16.20
N ASN A 212 32.94 14.92 -15.55
CA ASN A 212 32.50 14.80 -14.16
C ASN A 212 30.99 14.61 -14.03
N CYS A 213 30.25 14.47 -15.13
CA CYS A 213 28.81 14.25 -15.08
C CYS A 213 28.53 12.83 -14.56
N SER A 214 27.86 12.71 -13.41
CA SER A 214 27.51 11.42 -12.81
C SER A 214 26.65 10.53 -13.72
N MET A 215 25.89 11.14 -14.64
CA MET A 215 25.03 10.44 -15.61
C MET A 215 25.68 10.32 -17.01
N GLY A 216 26.94 10.78 -17.15
CA GLY A 216 27.68 10.75 -18.43
C GLY A 216 26.99 11.49 -19.57
N ILE A 217 26.40 12.65 -19.30
CA ILE A 217 25.74 13.47 -20.33
C ILE A 217 26.83 14.24 -21.09
N LYS A 218 26.70 14.30 -22.43
CA LYS A 218 27.58 15.07 -23.32
C LYS A 218 27.34 16.58 -23.20
N LEU A 219 27.73 17.14 -22.06
CA LEU A 219 27.51 18.56 -21.75
C LEU A 219 28.30 19.50 -22.68
N TYR A 220 29.27 19.02 -23.45
CA TYR A 220 30.05 19.84 -24.40
C TYR A 220 29.26 20.19 -25.66
N GLU A 221 28.22 19.43 -26.01
CA GLU A 221 27.41 19.59 -27.22
C GLU A 221 26.21 20.51 -27.02
N MET A 222 25.98 21.02 -25.79
CA MET A 222 24.75 21.74 -25.43
C MET A 222 25.02 23.06 -24.71
N ASP A 223 24.27 24.10 -25.06
CA ASP A 223 24.24 25.39 -24.34
C ASP A 223 23.31 25.40 -23.13
N LYS A 224 22.26 24.59 -23.18
CA LYS A 224 21.30 24.38 -22.09
C LYS A 224 21.15 22.88 -21.89
N VAL A 225 21.27 22.43 -20.64
CA VAL A 225 21.11 21.01 -20.34
C VAL A 225 19.64 20.64 -20.45
N SER A 226 19.24 20.09 -21.59
CA SER A 226 17.87 19.64 -21.91
C SER A 226 17.66 18.13 -21.80
N SER A 227 18.75 17.36 -21.67
CA SER A 227 18.66 15.90 -21.53
C SER A 227 17.79 15.49 -20.33
N GLY A 228 16.83 14.60 -20.55
CA GLY A 228 16.02 13.98 -19.49
C GLY A 228 16.83 13.08 -18.54
N GLU A 229 18.07 12.73 -18.91
CA GLU A 229 18.97 11.98 -18.04
C GLU A 229 19.57 12.82 -16.90
N CYS A 230 19.42 14.15 -16.94
CA CYS A 230 19.98 15.02 -15.92
C CYS A 230 19.22 14.89 -14.59
N ILE A 231 19.94 14.42 -13.56
CA ILE A 231 19.45 14.28 -12.18
C ILE A 231 19.62 15.56 -11.34
N ASN A 232 20.04 16.67 -11.96
CA ASN A 232 20.29 17.95 -11.29
C ASN A 232 21.14 17.83 -10.01
N CYS A 233 22.20 17.01 -10.07
CA CYS A 233 23.17 16.85 -8.98
C CYS A 233 24.13 18.05 -8.82
N PHE A 234 24.11 18.99 -9.77
CA PHE A 234 24.93 20.20 -9.83
C PHE A 234 26.46 20.03 -9.74
N LYS A 235 26.97 18.80 -9.88
CA LYS A 235 28.42 18.52 -9.92
C LYS A 235 29.13 19.30 -11.03
N CYS A 236 28.47 19.50 -12.18
CA CYS A 236 29.00 20.30 -13.29
C CYS A 236 29.20 21.79 -12.93
N ILE A 237 28.39 22.33 -12.01
CA ILE A 237 28.49 23.73 -11.57
C ILE A 237 29.74 23.92 -10.70
N ASP A 238 29.95 22.97 -9.78
CA ASP A 238 31.06 23.01 -8.83
C ASP A 238 32.44 22.83 -9.48
N VAL A 239 32.53 21.95 -10.48
CA VAL A 239 33.80 21.67 -11.17
C VAL A 239 34.16 22.69 -12.24
N CYS A 240 33.26 23.62 -12.60
CA CYS A 240 33.46 24.54 -13.70
C CYS A 240 34.50 25.64 -13.34
N PRO A 241 35.72 25.63 -13.92
CA PRO A 241 36.76 26.60 -13.56
C PRO A 241 36.42 28.01 -14.01
N ARG A 242 35.59 28.16 -15.06
CA ARG A 242 35.20 29.44 -15.66
C ARG A 242 33.92 30.04 -15.06
N LYS A 243 33.30 29.36 -14.08
CA LYS A 243 31.97 29.73 -13.52
C LYS A 243 30.90 29.99 -14.59
N ASN A 244 31.01 29.33 -15.74
CA ASN A 244 30.14 29.51 -16.92
C ASN A 244 28.84 28.69 -16.84
N THR A 245 28.57 28.06 -15.71
CA THR A 245 27.41 27.19 -15.48
C THR A 245 26.50 27.85 -14.47
N LYS A 246 25.26 28.13 -14.88
CA LYS A 246 24.24 28.76 -14.03
C LYS A 246 22.96 27.94 -14.02
N VAL A 247 22.26 27.93 -12.88
CA VAL A 247 20.90 27.38 -12.80
C VAL A 247 19.94 28.47 -13.25
N ASN A 248 19.02 28.12 -14.13
CA ASN A 248 18.05 29.03 -14.69
C ASN A 248 16.64 28.48 -14.51
N ILE A 249 15.74 29.32 -14.00
CA ILE A 249 14.31 29.04 -13.83
C ILE A 249 13.56 30.17 -14.52
N LEU A 250 12.72 29.82 -15.51
CA LEU A 250 11.88 30.78 -16.25
C LEU A 250 12.63 32.02 -16.80
N GLY A 251 13.91 31.87 -17.15
CA GLY A 251 14.71 32.98 -17.68
C GLY A 251 15.63 33.63 -16.66
N GLU A 252 15.36 33.51 -15.36
CA GLU A 252 16.17 34.09 -14.29
C GLU A 252 17.27 33.15 -13.79
N ASP A 253 18.46 33.71 -13.53
CA ASP A 253 19.58 32.97 -12.98
C ASP A 253 19.48 32.91 -11.46
N VAL A 254 19.28 31.72 -10.92
CA VAL A 254 19.10 31.49 -9.48
C VAL A 254 20.28 30.72 -8.89
N SER A 255 20.47 30.84 -7.57
CA SER A 255 21.42 29.99 -6.86
C SER A 255 20.94 28.53 -6.90
N PRO A 256 21.83 27.53 -7.07
CA PRO A 256 21.44 26.11 -7.05
C PRO A 256 20.92 25.64 -5.69
N LEU A 257 21.22 26.39 -4.61
CA LEU A 257 20.84 26.03 -3.25
C LEU A 257 19.34 26.22 -3.02
N LEU A 258 18.77 27.30 -3.56
CA LEU A 258 17.36 27.64 -3.41
C LEU A 258 16.39 26.55 -3.93
N PRO A 259 16.45 26.13 -5.21
CA PRO A 259 15.55 25.08 -5.71
C PRO A 259 15.81 23.74 -5.02
N SER A 260 17.03 23.48 -4.54
CA SER A 260 17.34 22.25 -3.80
C SER A 260 16.66 22.24 -2.44
N ALA A 261 16.74 23.34 -1.68
CA ALA A 261 16.12 23.46 -0.37
C ALA A 261 14.59 23.41 -0.46
N ILE A 262 14.00 24.10 -1.45
CA ILE A 262 12.55 24.06 -1.70
C ILE A 262 12.10 22.63 -2.02
N ALA A 263 12.83 21.92 -2.89
CA ALA A 263 12.47 20.55 -3.26
C ALA A 263 12.52 19.58 -2.07
N ILE A 264 13.57 19.68 -1.24
CA ILE A 264 13.72 18.87 -0.04
C ILE A 264 12.58 19.18 0.92
N ALA A 265 12.34 20.46 1.22
CA ALA A 265 11.30 20.90 2.15
C ALA A 265 9.88 20.52 1.68
N ALA A 266 9.59 20.68 0.39
CA ALA A 266 8.31 20.27 -0.19
C ALA A 266 8.12 18.76 -0.09
N PHE A 267 9.15 17.98 -0.42
CA PHE A 267 9.08 16.53 -0.33
C PHE A 267 8.95 16.04 1.12
N THR A 268 9.77 16.54 2.05
CA THR A 268 9.67 16.18 3.47
C THR A 268 8.35 16.66 4.06
N GLY A 269 7.89 17.86 3.70
CA GLY A 269 6.63 18.44 4.18
C GLY A 269 5.44 17.59 3.77
N VAL A 270 5.35 17.22 2.49
CA VAL A 270 4.26 16.35 2.02
C VAL A 270 4.31 14.97 2.66
N ASN A 271 5.49 14.36 2.80
CA ASN A 271 5.58 13.02 3.42
C ASN A 271 5.34 13.07 4.94
N ALA A 272 5.75 14.14 5.62
CA ALA A 272 5.44 14.36 7.03
C ALA A 272 3.94 14.61 7.22
N LEU A 273 3.32 15.42 6.36
CA LEU A 273 1.87 15.63 6.34
C LEU A 273 1.13 14.33 5.99
N GLY A 274 1.65 13.50 5.10
CA GLY A 274 1.10 12.18 4.78
C GLY A 274 1.21 11.19 5.95
N GLY A 275 2.28 11.26 6.75
CA GLY A 275 2.42 10.52 8.00
C GLY A 275 1.48 11.02 9.09
N VAL A 276 1.38 12.35 9.25
CA VAL A 276 0.40 12.98 10.15
C VAL A 276 -1.03 12.66 9.69
N MET A 277 -1.31 12.64 8.39
CA MET A 277 -2.60 12.21 7.84
C MET A 277 -2.84 10.72 8.03
N LYS A 278 -1.81 9.86 8.01
CA LYS A 278 -1.96 8.43 8.37
C LYS A 278 -2.38 8.26 9.83
N ASP A 279 -1.92 9.15 10.72
CA ASP A 279 -2.22 9.13 12.15
C ASP A 279 -3.45 9.98 12.54
N THR A 280 -3.86 10.94 11.69
CA THR A 280 -4.97 11.90 11.92
C THR A 280 -6.20 11.58 11.06
N ILE A 281 -6.08 10.71 10.04
CA ILE A 281 -7.22 10.13 9.35
C ILE A 281 -7.63 8.90 10.18
N PRO A 282 -8.72 8.96 10.98
CA PRO A 282 -9.38 7.74 11.38
C PRO A 282 -9.74 7.00 10.09
N ASN A 283 -9.45 5.71 10.01
CA ASN A 283 -10.03 4.85 8.98
C ASN A 283 -11.54 4.96 9.11
N HIS A 284 -12.15 5.85 8.34
CA HIS A 284 -13.58 5.91 8.18
C HIS A 284 -13.87 6.11 6.71
N SER A 285 -14.31 5.00 6.12
CA SER A 285 -15.55 4.93 5.34
C SER A 285 -16.30 6.26 5.32
N SER A 286 -16.45 6.80 4.11
CA SER A 286 -17.43 7.80 3.67
C SER A 286 -18.20 8.54 4.78
N ASN A 287 -18.02 9.86 4.87
CA ASN A 287 -19.16 10.77 4.89
C ASN A 287 -18.75 12.21 4.57
N ASN A 288 -19.60 12.85 3.76
CA ASN A 288 -19.48 14.20 3.23
C ASN A 288 -19.32 15.27 4.33
N THR A 289 -18.46 16.25 4.07
CA THR A 289 -18.41 17.51 4.81
C THR A 289 -19.39 18.51 4.22
N VAL A 290 -20.37 18.94 5.01
CA VAL A 290 -20.86 20.33 4.97
C VAL A 290 -20.71 20.93 6.37
N ALA A 291 -19.96 22.02 6.40
CA ALA A 291 -19.77 23.09 7.39
C ALA A 291 -20.19 22.90 8.87
N SER A 292 -19.17 23.06 9.72
CA SER A 292 -19.08 23.65 11.07
C SER A 292 -20.34 24.11 11.82
N SER A 293 -20.52 23.58 13.03
CA SER A 293 -20.60 24.35 14.29
C SER A 293 -20.64 23.44 15.53
N SER A 294 -19.73 23.71 16.48
CA SER A 294 -19.78 23.51 17.94
C SER A 294 -20.64 22.40 18.57
N ASP A 295 -19.96 21.58 19.39
CA ASP A 295 -20.45 20.77 20.52
C ASP A 295 -21.39 19.59 20.21
N ILE A 296 -20.86 18.36 20.35
CA ILE A 296 -21.20 17.38 21.41
C ILE A 296 -20.33 16.13 21.24
N ASN A 297 -19.61 15.79 22.31
CA ASN A 297 -18.93 14.52 22.53
C ASN A 297 -19.93 13.35 22.61
N LYS A 298 -19.66 12.28 21.85
CA LYS A 298 -19.81 10.90 22.33
C LYS A 298 -18.92 9.99 21.49
N SER A 299 -17.75 9.63 22.03
CA SER A 299 -16.89 8.61 21.43
C SER A 299 -17.60 7.24 21.50
N GLU A 300 -17.45 6.43 20.46
CA GLU A 300 -17.85 5.02 20.49
C GLU A 300 -17.09 4.31 21.62
N GLN A 301 -17.83 3.81 22.60
CA GLN A 301 -17.27 3.16 23.77
C GLN A 301 -16.92 1.71 23.40
N LYS A 302 -15.62 1.41 23.26
CA LYS A 302 -15.11 0.05 23.01
C LYS A 302 -15.65 -0.92 24.08
N LYS A 303 -16.06 -2.12 23.64
CA LYS A 303 -16.53 -3.19 24.53
C LYS A 303 -15.44 -4.24 24.72
N TYR A 304 -15.32 -4.77 25.94
CA TYR A 304 -14.32 -5.74 26.36
C TYR A 304 -14.99 -6.97 26.97
N LYS A 305 -14.41 -8.15 26.74
CA LYS A 305 -14.79 -9.38 27.42
C LYS A 305 -14.26 -9.33 28.87
N ASP A 306 -15.08 -9.84 29.78
CA ASP A 306 -14.67 -10.00 31.17
C ASP A 306 -13.59 -11.09 31.30
N GLY A 307 -12.56 -10.81 32.09
CA GLY A 307 -11.42 -11.72 32.25
C GLY A 307 -10.14 -11.01 32.68
N THR A 308 -9.10 -11.79 32.94
CA THR A 308 -7.76 -11.26 33.23
C THR A 308 -6.84 -11.55 32.05
N TYR A 309 -6.29 -10.49 31.46
CA TYR A 309 -5.48 -10.53 30.25
C TYR A 309 -4.07 -10.06 30.56
N THR A 310 -3.05 -10.77 30.07
CA THR A 310 -1.66 -10.39 30.28
C THR A 310 -1.10 -9.77 29.01
N GLY A 311 -0.62 -8.54 29.11
CA GLY A 311 0.05 -7.85 28.01
C GLY A 311 1.51 -7.57 28.31
N VAL A 312 2.27 -7.33 27.24
CA VAL A 312 3.71 -7.08 27.28
C VAL A 312 4.02 -5.71 26.69
N GLY A 313 4.86 -4.94 27.38
CA GLY A 313 5.27 -3.62 26.93
C GLY A 313 6.77 -3.41 27.01
N LYS A 314 7.29 -2.43 26.28
CA LYS A 314 8.71 -2.11 26.25
C LYS A 314 9.00 -0.96 27.22
N GLY A 315 9.42 -1.32 28.42
CA GLY A 315 9.95 -0.38 29.40
C GLY A 315 11.37 0.10 29.06
N LYS A 316 12.05 0.67 30.04
CA LYS A 316 13.49 0.97 29.94
C LYS A 316 14.32 -0.31 29.85
N ASN A 317 13.82 -1.39 30.46
CA ASN A 317 14.38 -2.73 30.38
C ASN A 317 13.35 -3.70 29.74
N PRO A 318 13.83 -4.81 29.13
CA PRO A 318 12.95 -5.82 28.57
C PRO A 318 12.13 -6.55 29.65
N ASP A 319 11.03 -7.17 29.23
CA ASP A 319 10.15 -8.07 30.00
C ASP A 319 9.20 -7.40 31.02
N LEU A 320 8.72 -6.19 30.73
CA LEU A 320 7.63 -5.57 31.48
C LEU A 320 6.28 -6.20 31.10
N LYS A 321 5.69 -6.94 32.03
CA LYS A 321 4.39 -7.63 31.86
C LYS A 321 3.36 -7.08 32.83
N VAL A 322 2.14 -6.89 32.33
CA VAL A 322 1.03 -6.33 33.09
C VAL A 322 -0.20 -7.21 32.92
N ALA A 323 -0.85 -7.58 34.02
CA ALA A 323 -2.14 -8.24 34.02
C ALA A 323 -3.25 -7.21 34.22
N VAL A 324 -4.24 -7.23 33.33
CA VAL A 324 -5.39 -6.32 33.33
C VAL A 324 -6.64 -7.14 33.57
N THR A 325 -7.36 -6.85 34.65
CA THR A 325 -8.65 -7.49 34.96
C THR A 325 -9.79 -6.61 34.52
N ILE A 326 -10.68 -7.16 33.71
CA ILE A 326 -11.84 -6.49 33.16
C ILE A 326 -13.10 -7.16 33.71
N LYS A 327 -14.04 -6.34 34.17
CA LYS A 327 -15.36 -6.79 34.61
C LYS A 327 -16.41 -5.76 34.23
N ASP A 328 -17.55 -6.21 33.71
CA ASP A 328 -18.66 -5.35 33.29
C ASP A 328 -18.20 -4.23 32.34
N ASN A 329 -17.32 -4.58 31.39
CA ASN A 329 -16.73 -3.65 30.42
C ASN A 329 -15.85 -2.54 31.05
N LYS A 330 -15.32 -2.74 32.25
CA LYS A 330 -14.45 -1.80 32.96
C LYS A 330 -13.15 -2.44 33.42
N ILE A 331 -12.08 -1.67 33.36
CA ILE A 331 -10.77 -2.03 33.92
C ILE A 331 -10.89 -1.94 35.45
N THR A 332 -10.88 -3.07 36.13
CA THR A 332 -11.02 -3.14 37.60
C THR A 332 -9.68 -3.27 38.31
N ASN A 333 -8.67 -3.84 37.64
CA ASN A 333 -7.34 -3.97 38.19
C ASN A 333 -6.28 -3.93 37.08
N VAL A 334 -5.11 -3.37 37.40
CA VAL A 334 -3.92 -3.38 36.56
C VAL A 334 -2.73 -3.73 37.47
N GLU A 335 -2.18 -4.92 37.31
CA GLU A 335 -1.13 -5.47 38.16
C GLU A 335 0.16 -5.71 37.37
N ILE A 336 1.30 -5.26 37.90
CA ILE A 336 2.60 -5.53 37.29
C ILE A 336 3.05 -6.96 37.64
N VAL A 337 3.00 -7.87 36.67
CA VAL A 337 3.34 -9.30 36.84
C VAL A 337 4.85 -9.53 36.87
N SER A 338 5.59 -8.85 36.00
CA SER A 338 7.06 -8.89 35.99
C SER A 338 7.62 -7.59 35.46
N ASN A 339 8.72 -7.13 36.04
CA ASN A 339 9.46 -5.96 35.53
C ASN A 339 10.94 -6.08 35.91
N ASN A 340 11.80 -5.51 35.06
CA ASN A 340 13.24 -5.40 35.30
C ASN A 340 13.66 -3.93 35.48
N GLU A 341 12.75 -3.04 35.90
CA GLU A 341 12.97 -1.60 35.90
C GLU A 341 13.87 -1.17 37.07
N THR A 342 14.99 -0.50 36.75
CA THR A 342 16.00 -0.11 37.75
C THR A 342 15.84 1.34 38.27
N LYS A 343 15.22 2.23 37.48
CA LYS A 343 14.92 3.63 37.85
C LYS A 343 13.51 4.00 37.39
N GLY A 344 12.84 4.92 38.10
CA GLY A 344 11.47 5.35 37.74
C GLY A 344 10.36 4.46 38.33
N LYS A 345 10.60 3.81 39.46
CA LYS A 345 9.64 2.89 40.12
C LYS A 345 8.32 3.56 40.53
N GLU A 346 8.30 4.89 40.65
CA GLU A 346 7.05 5.64 40.88
C GLU A 346 6.01 5.41 39.78
N ALA A 347 6.44 5.21 38.53
CA ALA A 347 5.55 4.90 37.42
C ALA A 347 4.86 3.53 37.57
N LEU A 348 5.51 2.56 38.22
CA LEU A 348 4.97 1.21 38.43
C LEU A 348 3.74 1.21 39.34
N ASN A 349 3.58 2.23 40.18
CA ASN A 349 2.42 2.39 41.06
C ASN A 349 1.43 3.43 40.53
N THR A 350 1.94 4.53 39.96
CA THR A 350 1.13 5.69 39.57
C THR A 350 0.38 5.50 38.26
N ILE A 351 0.98 4.81 37.29
CA ILE A 351 0.34 4.62 35.97
C ILE A 351 -0.79 3.59 36.04
N PRO A 352 -0.62 2.41 36.68
CA PRO A 352 -1.73 1.46 36.84
C PRO A 352 -2.95 2.06 37.54
N SER A 353 -2.76 2.83 38.61
CA SER A 353 -3.88 3.48 39.32
C SER A 353 -4.60 4.50 38.43
N LYS A 354 -3.86 5.37 37.74
CA LYS A 354 -4.45 6.34 36.81
C LYS A 354 -5.25 5.68 35.68
N ILE A 355 -4.80 4.53 35.18
CA ILE A 355 -5.51 3.80 34.13
C ILE A 355 -6.82 3.22 34.66
N VAL A 356 -6.83 2.67 35.88
CA VAL A 356 -8.06 2.21 36.53
C VAL A 356 -9.01 3.39 36.80
N ASP A 357 -8.49 4.54 37.22
CA ASP A 357 -9.33 5.71 37.52
C ASP A 357 -9.91 6.36 36.26
N THR A 358 -9.11 6.49 35.21
CA THR A 358 -9.51 7.16 33.95
C THR A 358 -10.17 6.23 32.95
N GLN A 359 -10.10 4.91 33.17
CA GLN A 359 -10.51 3.88 32.21
C GLN A 359 -9.87 4.07 30.83
N SER A 360 -8.67 4.65 30.80
CA SER A 360 -7.95 5.00 29.58
C SER A 360 -6.47 4.71 29.74
N THR A 361 -5.81 4.28 28.66
CA THR A 361 -4.34 4.19 28.61
C THR A 361 -3.68 5.52 28.27
N ASP A 362 -4.46 6.54 27.88
CA ASP A 362 -3.96 7.89 27.61
C ASP A 362 -3.87 8.68 28.91
N VAL A 363 -2.83 8.39 29.68
CA VAL A 363 -2.55 9.01 30.98
C VAL A 363 -1.19 9.70 30.97
N ASP A 364 -1.09 10.81 31.71
CA ASP A 364 0.16 11.57 31.79
C ASP A 364 1.33 10.73 32.32
N VAL A 365 2.43 10.76 31.58
CA VAL A 365 3.69 10.10 31.96
C VAL A 365 4.25 10.69 33.25
N VAL A 366 4.89 9.85 34.07
CA VAL A 366 5.59 10.31 35.28
C VAL A 366 6.92 10.96 34.91
N SER A 367 7.15 12.17 35.42
CA SER A 367 8.40 12.91 35.21
C SER A 367 9.61 12.10 35.68
N GLY A 368 10.64 11.97 34.82
CA GLY A 368 11.81 11.12 35.10
C GLY A 368 11.62 9.61 34.89
N ALA A 369 10.40 9.16 34.53
CA ALA A 369 10.06 7.77 34.27
C ALA A 369 9.27 7.58 32.96
N THR A 370 9.57 8.39 31.94
CA THR A 370 8.83 8.42 30.67
C THR A 370 8.83 7.08 29.91
N MET A 371 9.98 6.40 29.82
CA MET A 371 10.08 5.10 29.13
C MET A 371 9.30 4.01 29.87
N THR A 372 9.42 3.97 31.20
CA THR A 372 8.69 3.03 32.04
C THR A 372 7.18 3.28 31.98
N SER A 373 6.75 4.55 32.01
CA SER A 373 5.33 4.93 31.89
C SER A 373 4.75 4.48 30.55
N LYS A 374 5.47 4.70 29.43
CA LYS A 374 5.05 4.25 28.11
C LYS A 374 5.01 2.74 27.98
N GLY A 375 5.97 2.03 28.57
CA GLY A 375 5.98 0.58 28.61
C GLY A 375 4.76 -0.01 29.33
N ILE A 376 4.31 0.61 30.43
CA ILE A 376 3.09 0.18 31.14
C ILE A 376 1.85 0.43 30.26
N MET A 377 1.73 1.61 29.65
CA MET A 377 0.60 1.93 28.76
C MET A 377 0.56 1.00 27.52
N GLU A 378 1.71 0.63 26.98
CA GLU A 378 1.82 -0.35 25.88
C GLU A 378 1.38 -1.74 26.33
N ALA A 379 1.84 -2.21 27.50
CA ALA A 379 1.45 -3.51 28.05
C ALA A 379 -0.05 -3.59 28.36
N VAL A 380 -0.66 -2.51 28.85
CA VAL A 380 -2.09 -2.45 29.08
C VAL A 380 -2.86 -2.44 27.77
N ASN A 381 -2.42 -1.69 26.75
CA ASN A 381 -3.05 -1.72 25.43
C ASN A 381 -2.99 -3.10 24.76
N ASP A 382 -1.86 -3.79 24.91
CA ASP A 382 -1.71 -5.18 24.44
C ASP A 382 -2.72 -6.10 25.13
N ALA A 383 -2.87 -6.00 26.46
CA ALA A 383 -3.88 -6.77 27.20
C ALA A 383 -5.33 -6.41 26.80
N LEU A 384 -5.65 -5.12 26.64
CA LEU A 384 -6.97 -4.65 26.21
C LEU A 384 -7.32 -5.09 24.79
N SER A 385 -6.32 -5.19 23.90
CA SER A 385 -6.53 -5.69 22.54
C SER A 385 -6.92 -7.17 22.49
N GLN A 386 -6.45 -7.96 23.46
CA GLN A 386 -6.84 -9.36 23.63
C GLN A 386 -8.27 -9.50 24.19
N ALA A 387 -8.71 -8.50 24.97
CA ALA A 387 -10.04 -8.44 25.55
C ALA A 387 -11.10 -7.78 24.65
N GLU A 388 -10.68 -7.04 23.62
CA GLU A 388 -11.57 -6.24 22.77
C GLU A 388 -12.60 -7.14 22.08
N ILE A 389 -13.88 -6.88 22.36
CA ILE A 389 -15.00 -7.38 21.57
C ILE A 389 -14.98 -6.53 20.31
N LYS A 390 -14.36 -7.06 19.26
CA LYS A 390 -14.52 -6.51 17.91
C LYS A 390 -15.99 -6.67 17.57
N ASP A 391 -16.74 -5.57 17.58
CA ASP A 391 -18.08 -5.52 17.02
C ASP A 391 -17.94 -5.89 15.54
N VAL A 392 -18.16 -7.18 15.25
CA VAL A 392 -18.37 -7.66 13.90
C VAL A 392 -19.67 -6.99 13.47
N LYS A 393 -19.57 -5.92 12.67
CA LYS A 393 -20.67 -5.52 11.79
C LYS A 393 -21.25 -6.81 11.24
N GLN A 394 -22.51 -7.13 11.54
CA GLN A 394 -23.13 -8.37 11.08
C GLN A 394 -22.97 -8.44 9.56
N LYS A 395 -22.01 -9.26 9.11
CA LYS A 395 -21.82 -9.57 7.70
C LYS A 395 -22.93 -10.53 7.35
N LYS A 396 -23.87 -10.07 6.52
CA LYS A 396 -24.93 -10.93 6.02
C LYS A 396 -24.35 -11.77 4.89
N TYR A 397 -24.61 -13.07 4.89
CA TYR A 397 -24.12 -14.00 3.88
C TYR A 397 -25.26 -14.49 3.00
N ASN A 398 -24.97 -14.66 1.72
CA ASN A 398 -25.86 -15.36 0.80
C ASN A 398 -25.86 -16.85 1.13
N ASP A 399 -27.04 -17.46 1.06
CA ASP A 399 -27.17 -18.91 1.16
C ASP A 399 -26.47 -19.61 -0.01
N GLY A 400 -25.80 -20.71 0.29
CA GLY A 400 -25.08 -21.51 -0.70
C GLY A 400 -23.84 -22.19 -0.16
N THR A 401 -23.18 -22.96 -1.03
CA THR A 401 -21.91 -23.62 -0.73
C THR A 401 -20.77 -22.92 -1.45
N TYR A 402 -19.80 -22.43 -0.69
CA TYR A 402 -18.69 -21.62 -1.15
C TYR A 402 -17.38 -22.34 -0.89
N THR A 403 -16.46 -22.32 -1.86
CA THR A 403 -15.17 -22.99 -1.71
C THR A 403 -14.05 -21.98 -1.52
N GLY A 404 -13.25 -22.16 -0.48
CA GLY A 404 -12.06 -21.35 -0.23
C GLY A 404 -10.81 -22.20 -0.11
N VAL A 405 -9.67 -21.58 -0.37
CA VAL A 405 -8.35 -22.21 -0.29
C VAL A 405 -7.52 -21.44 0.73
N GLY A 406 -6.81 -22.14 1.59
CA GLY A 406 -5.90 -21.55 2.58
C GLY A 406 -4.54 -22.23 2.55
N GLN A 407 -3.54 -21.58 3.12
CA GLN A 407 -2.17 -22.10 3.18
C GLN A 407 -1.96 -22.86 4.50
N GLY A 408 -2.00 -24.18 4.40
CA GLY A 408 -1.58 -25.08 5.49
C GLY A 408 -0.07 -25.29 5.52
N LYS A 409 0.36 -26.34 6.22
CA LYS A 409 1.78 -26.77 6.21
C LYS A 409 2.19 -27.36 4.85
N SER A 410 1.23 -27.94 4.12
CA SER A 410 1.39 -28.34 2.73
C SER A 410 0.63 -27.38 1.81
N PRO A 411 1.08 -27.19 0.55
CA PRO A 411 0.32 -26.44 -0.43
C PRO A 411 -1.02 -27.13 -0.75
N GLU A 412 -2.07 -26.31 -0.88
CA GLU A 412 -3.45 -26.67 -1.24
C GLU A 412 -4.30 -27.32 -0.14
N LEU A 413 -4.79 -26.50 0.81
CA LEU A 413 -5.88 -26.87 1.72
C LEU A 413 -7.18 -26.19 1.25
N LYS A 414 -8.15 -26.98 0.78
CA LYS A 414 -9.43 -26.49 0.22
C LYS A 414 -10.61 -26.89 1.11
N VAL A 415 -11.49 -25.94 1.38
CA VAL A 415 -12.66 -26.10 2.24
C VAL A 415 -13.92 -25.64 1.49
N ALA A 416 -15.02 -26.37 1.66
CA ALA A 416 -16.37 -25.98 1.25
C ALA A 416 -17.17 -25.57 2.48
N VAL A 417 -17.69 -24.35 2.49
CA VAL A 417 -18.51 -23.79 3.57
C VAL A 417 -19.93 -23.66 3.06
N THR A 418 -20.88 -24.29 3.75
CA THR A 418 -22.31 -24.15 3.45
C THR A 418 -22.94 -23.17 4.40
N ILE A 419 -23.68 -22.23 3.85
CA ILE A 419 -24.38 -21.17 4.56
C ILE A 419 -25.87 -21.31 4.26
N LYS A 420 -26.67 -21.23 5.32
CA LYS A 420 -28.13 -21.20 5.25
C LYS A 420 -28.67 -20.25 6.30
N ASP A 421 -29.62 -19.40 5.93
CA ASP A 421 -30.26 -18.42 6.81
C ASP A 421 -29.21 -17.57 7.56
N ASP A 422 -28.20 -17.08 6.84
CA ASP A 422 -27.09 -16.26 7.38
C ASP A 422 -26.19 -16.98 8.41
N LYS A 423 -26.23 -18.32 8.46
CA LYS A 423 -25.44 -19.15 9.38
C LYS A 423 -24.59 -20.17 8.65
N ILE A 424 -23.39 -20.39 9.16
CA ILE A 424 -22.48 -21.47 8.72
C ILE A 424 -23.05 -22.78 9.24
N THR A 425 -23.63 -23.60 8.36
CA THR A 425 -24.22 -24.90 8.71
C THR A 425 -23.28 -26.06 8.48
N ASN A 426 -22.28 -25.91 7.61
CA ASN A 426 -21.30 -26.95 7.33
C ASN A 426 -19.96 -26.37 6.89
N VAL A 427 -18.87 -27.03 7.27
CA VAL A 427 -17.50 -26.72 6.87
C VAL A 427 -16.82 -28.06 6.55
N GLU A 428 -16.68 -28.36 5.25
CA GLU A 428 -16.16 -29.62 4.75
C GLU A 428 -14.77 -29.43 4.13
N ILE A 429 -13.82 -30.28 4.50
CA ILE A 429 -12.48 -30.28 3.89
C ILE A 429 -12.56 -31.03 2.55
N VAL A 430 -12.48 -30.30 1.44
CA VAL A 430 -12.59 -30.85 0.07
C VAL A 430 -11.29 -31.51 -0.38
N SER A 431 -10.14 -30.90 -0.08
CA SER A 431 -8.84 -31.48 -0.38
C SER A 431 -7.78 -30.96 0.60
N ASN A 432 -6.88 -31.84 1.05
CA ASN A 432 -5.75 -31.47 1.90
C ASN A 432 -4.57 -32.42 1.66
N ASN A 433 -3.36 -31.89 1.77
CA ASN A 433 -2.10 -32.65 1.67
C ASN A 433 -1.33 -32.65 3.01
N GLU A 434 -2.05 -32.53 4.13
CA GLU A 434 -1.46 -32.36 5.46
C GLU A 434 -0.92 -33.68 6.01
N THR A 435 0.39 -33.72 6.26
CA THR A 435 1.09 -34.91 6.77
C THR A 435 1.16 -34.97 8.30
N LYS A 436 1.04 -33.83 9.00
CA LYS A 436 1.03 -33.70 10.47
C LYS A 436 -0.05 -32.70 10.89
N GLY A 437 -0.62 -32.85 12.08
CA GLY A 437 -1.65 -31.92 12.61
C GLY A 437 -3.08 -32.22 12.16
N LYS A 438 -3.39 -33.48 11.84
CA LYS A 438 -4.71 -33.92 11.35
C LYS A 438 -5.85 -33.68 12.34
N GLU A 439 -5.57 -33.54 13.63
CA GLU A 439 -6.58 -33.19 14.63
C GLU A 439 -7.28 -31.86 14.30
N ALA A 440 -6.53 -30.88 13.79
CA ALA A 440 -7.09 -29.59 13.38
C ALA A 440 -8.12 -29.71 12.24
N LEU A 441 -8.01 -30.73 11.38
CA LEU A 441 -8.97 -30.96 10.28
C LEU A 441 -10.37 -31.31 10.78
N ASN A 442 -10.50 -31.76 12.03
CA ASN A 442 -11.78 -32.11 12.64
C ASN A 442 -12.23 -31.09 13.69
N THR A 443 -11.30 -30.54 14.48
CA THR A 443 -11.64 -29.64 15.59
C THR A 443 -11.98 -28.24 15.11
N VAL A 444 -11.15 -27.67 14.22
CA VAL A 444 -11.30 -26.28 13.77
C VAL A 444 -12.60 -26.05 12.99
N PRO A 445 -13.00 -26.93 12.03
CA PRO A 445 -14.30 -26.79 11.36
C PRO A 445 -15.50 -26.82 12.33
N LYS A 446 -15.46 -27.66 13.36
CA LYS A 446 -16.53 -27.75 14.37
C LYS A 446 -16.61 -26.48 15.20
N GLU A 447 -15.48 -25.98 15.70
CA GLU A 447 -15.46 -24.74 16.48
C GLU A 447 -15.96 -23.55 15.65
N ILE A 448 -15.66 -23.50 14.34
CA ILE A 448 -16.16 -22.46 13.45
C ILE A 448 -17.69 -22.53 13.31
N ILE A 449 -18.25 -23.74 13.20
CA ILE A 449 -19.71 -23.94 13.17
C ILE A 449 -20.34 -23.57 14.51
N ASP A 450 -19.74 -23.96 15.64
CA ASP A 450 -20.31 -23.69 16.97
C ASP A 450 -20.24 -22.21 17.34
N THR A 451 -19.14 -21.54 16.99
CA THR A 451 -18.90 -20.12 17.30
C THR A 451 -19.40 -19.17 16.22
N GLN A 452 -19.76 -19.68 15.05
CA GLN A 452 -20.10 -18.91 13.85
C GLN A 452 -19.00 -17.89 13.50
N SER A 453 -17.74 -18.22 13.78
CA SER A 453 -16.60 -17.30 13.66
C SER A 453 -15.37 -18.03 13.14
N THR A 454 -14.58 -17.35 12.32
CA THR A 454 -13.26 -17.84 11.88
C THR A 454 -12.14 -17.50 12.84
N SER A 455 -12.42 -16.73 13.90
CA SER A 455 -11.47 -16.41 14.97
C SER A 455 -11.58 -17.43 16.10
N VAL A 456 -11.19 -18.67 15.80
CA VAL A 456 -11.15 -19.79 16.76
C VAL A 456 -9.71 -20.08 17.18
N ASP A 457 -9.55 -20.81 18.28
CA ASP A 457 -8.22 -21.10 18.83
C ASP A 457 -7.46 -22.11 17.95
N VAL A 458 -6.13 -21.97 17.93
CA VAL A 458 -5.28 -22.92 17.21
C VAL A 458 -5.11 -24.20 18.02
N VAL A 459 -5.23 -25.35 17.35
CA VAL A 459 -4.97 -26.64 18.00
C VAL A 459 -3.48 -26.79 18.29
N SER A 460 -3.15 -27.14 19.54
CA SER A 460 -1.78 -27.36 20.00
C SER A 460 -1.06 -28.40 19.12
N GLY A 461 0.12 -28.06 18.60
CA GLY A 461 0.86 -28.92 17.66
C GLY A 461 0.38 -28.90 16.20
N ALA A 462 -0.70 -28.17 15.88
CA ALA A 462 -1.28 -28.06 14.54
C ALA A 462 -1.56 -26.61 14.12
N THR A 463 -0.70 -25.67 14.54
CA THR A 463 -0.88 -24.22 14.34
C THR A 463 -0.96 -23.81 12.88
N MET A 464 -0.11 -24.34 12.00
CA MET A 464 -0.14 -23.99 10.57
C MET A 464 -1.39 -24.52 9.88
N THR A 465 -1.77 -25.76 10.18
CA THR A 465 -2.98 -26.39 9.64
C THR A 465 -4.25 -25.68 10.12
N SER A 466 -4.30 -25.30 11.40
CA SER A 466 -5.43 -24.52 11.96
C SER A 466 -5.59 -23.17 11.27
N LYS A 467 -4.48 -22.45 11.05
CA LYS A 467 -4.50 -21.17 10.30
C LYS A 467 -4.90 -21.35 8.85
N GLY A 468 -4.43 -22.40 8.18
CA GLY A 468 -4.84 -22.72 6.82
C GLY A 468 -6.34 -22.99 6.68
N ILE A 469 -6.97 -23.66 7.65
CA ILE A 469 -8.43 -23.88 7.66
C ILE A 469 -9.15 -22.55 7.88
N MET A 470 -8.75 -21.74 8.86
CA MET A 470 -9.36 -20.43 9.12
C MET A 470 -9.26 -19.50 7.90
N GLU A 471 -8.13 -19.50 7.20
CA GLU A 471 -7.93 -18.75 5.97
C GLU A 471 -8.83 -19.27 4.83
N ALA A 472 -8.90 -20.59 4.64
CA ALA A 472 -9.77 -21.20 3.64
C ALA A 472 -11.25 -20.88 3.88
N VAL A 473 -11.70 -20.93 5.14
CA VAL A 473 -13.08 -20.57 5.51
C VAL A 473 -13.31 -19.07 5.30
N ASN A 474 -12.39 -18.19 5.71
CA ASN A 474 -12.51 -16.75 5.44
C ASN A 474 -12.64 -16.45 3.94
N ASN A 475 -11.83 -17.10 3.11
CA ASN A 475 -11.89 -16.95 1.65
C ASN A 475 -13.22 -17.47 1.07
N ALA A 476 -13.84 -18.48 1.67
CA ALA A 476 -15.18 -18.94 1.31
C ALA A 476 -16.28 -17.96 1.76
N LEU A 477 -16.20 -17.46 2.99
CA LEU A 477 -17.15 -16.49 3.54
C LEU A 477 -17.10 -15.15 2.81
N SER A 478 -15.93 -14.69 2.36
CA SER A 478 -15.81 -13.48 1.53
C SER A 478 -16.49 -13.62 0.17
N GLN A 479 -16.66 -14.84 -0.35
CA GLN A 479 -17.46 -15.08 -1.58
C GLN A 479 -18.96 -15.09 -1.29
N ALA A 480 -19.35 -15.38 -0.05
CA ALA A 480 -20.73 -15.36 0.41
C ALA A 480 -21.18 -13.99 0.91
N GLU A 481 -20.24 -13.13 1.28
CA GLU A 481 -20.48 -11.81 1.87
C GLU A 481 -21.38 -10.96 0.97
N ILE A 482 -22.54 -10.57 1.50
CA ILE A 482 -23.38 -9.54 0.91
C ILE A 482 -22.69 -8.21 1.20
N ASN A 483 -22.31 -7.47 0.17
CA ASN A 483 -21.86 -6.09 0.34
C ASN A 483 -23.04 -5.26 0.85
N VAL A 484 -23.15 -5.11 2.17
CA VAL A 484 -24.11 -4.23 2.86
C VAL A 484 -23.65 -2.78 2.66
N SER A 485 -23.77 -2.29 1.43
CA SER A 485 -23.71 -0.87 1.10
C SER A 485 -24.84 -0.44 0.16
N LEU A 486 -25.86 -1.29 -0.06
CA LEU A 486 -27.05 -0.92 -0.82
C LEU A 486 -28.37 -1.51 -0.28
N THR A 487 -28.43 -1.98 0.96
CA THR A 487 -29.70 -2.33 1.60
C THR A 487 -30.16 -1.21 2.53
N SER A 488 -30.68 -0.14 1.93
CA SER A 488 -31.81 0.55 2.55
C SER A 488 -33.06 -0.06 1.94
N ASN A 489 -33.90 -0.64 2.78
CA ASN A 489 -35.28 -1.00 2.44
C ASN A 489 -36.03 0.26 1.98
N ASN A 490 -35.91 0.64 0.70
CA ASN A 490 -36.78 1.63 0.09
C ASN A 490 -37.82 0.89 -0.72
N GLN A 491 -38.81 0.34 -0.02
CA GLN A 491 -40.06 -0.06 -0.64
C GLN A 491 -40.74 1.20 -1.21
N GLY A 492 -40.71 1.35 -2.54
CA GLY A 492 -41.70 2.13 -3.29
C GLY A 492 -41.62 3.66 -3.19
N LYS A 493 -40.42 4.26 -3.24
CA LYS A 493 -40.25 5.70 -3.52
C LYS A 493 -39.23 5.92 -4.63
N TYR A 494 -39.74 5.99 -5.85
CA TYR A 494 -38.97 6.19 -7.06
C TYR A 494 -39.47 7.42 -7.81
N ASN A 495 -38.55 8.13 -8.46
CA ASN A 495 -38.89 9.11 -9.47
C ASN A 495 -39.33 8.37 -10.74
N ASP A 496 -40.37 8.90 -11.38
CA ASP A 496 -40.82 8.38 -12.67
C ASP A 496 -39.75 8.60 -13.74
N GLY A 497 -39.46 7.57 -14.53
CA GLY A 497 -38.43 7.63 -15.56
C GLY A 497 -37.95 6.26 -16.01
N THR A 498 -37.07 6.27 -17.01
CA THR A 498 -36.35 5.07 -17.47
C THR A 498 -34.88 5.20 -17.07
N TYR A 499 -34.36 4.19 -16.38
CA TYR A 499 -33.04 4.17 -15.78
C TYR A 499 -32.25 2.99 -16.32
N ASP A 500 -31.02 3.24 -16.76
CA ASP A 500 -30.12 2.20 -17.22
C ASP A 500 -29.31 1.64 -16.05
N GLY A 501 -29.20 0.32 -15.98
CA GLY A 501 -28.42 -0.35 -14.95
C GLY A 501 -27.52 -1.42 -15.55
N ILE A 502 -26.39 -1.66 -14.88
CA ILE A 502 -25.36 -2.59 -15.33
C ILE A 502 -25.18 -3.69 -14.28
N GLY A 503 -25.12 -4.93 -14.74
CA GLY A 503 -24.89 -6.09 -13.89
C GLY A 503 -23.91 -7.07 -14.50
N GLN A 504 -23.29 -7.88 -13.65
CA GLN A 504 -22.32 -8.88 -14.06
C GLN A 504 -22.97 -10.28 -14.08
N GLY A 505 -23.22 -10.80 -15.28
CA GLY A 505 -23.66 -12.17 -15.49
C GLY A 505 -22.49 -13.13 -15.71
N LYS A 506 -22.69 -14.17 -16.52
CA LYS A 506 -21.60 -15.07 -16.92
C LYS A 506 -20.73 -14.45 -18.02
N GLY A 507 -21.29 -13.52 -18.79
CA GLY A 507 -20.58 -12.69 -19.75
C GLY A 507 -19.95 -11.44 -19.12
N PRO A 508 -19.08 -10.73 -19.87
CA PRO A 508 -18.36 -9.57 -19.36
C PRO A 508 -19.23 -8.34 -19.09
N GLU A 509 -20.45 -8.26 -19.64
CA GLU A 509 -21.36 -7.10 -19.46
C GLU A 509 -22.82 -7.47 -19.76
N LEU A 510 -23.74 -7.05 -18.87
CA LEU A 510 -25.21 -7.14 -19.05
C LEU A 510 -25.84 -5.79 -18.67
N LYS A 511 -26.59 -5.19 -19.58
CA LYS A 511 -27.26 -3.89 -19.40
C LYS A 511 -28.77 -4.06 -19.47
N VAL A 512 -29.47 -3.39 -18.58
CA VAL A 512 -30.94 -3.33 -18.55
C VAL A 512 -31.41 -1.88 -18.49
N ALA A 513 -32.58 -1.62 -19.05
CA ALA A 513 -33.32 -0.38 -18.91
C ALA A 513 -34.60 -0.66 -18.10
N VAL A 514 -34.77 0.01 -16.98
CA VAL A 514 -35.90 -0.17 -16.05
C VAL A 514 -36.77 1.07 -16.09
N THR A 515 -38.05 0.90 -16.41
CA THR A 515 -39.02 2.01 -16.41
C THR A 515 -39.84 1.97 -15.14
N VAL A 516 -39.82 3.07 -14.41
CA VAL A 516 -40.59 3.26 -13.18
C VAL A 516 -41.64 4.34 -13.41
N LYS A 517 -42.86 4.07 -12.94
CA LYS A 517 -43.99 5.01 -13.00
C LYS A 517 -44.88 4.82 -11.78
N ASP A 518 -45.28 5.92 -11.14
CA ASP A 518 -46.12 5.92 -9.95
C ASP A 518 -45.55 4.99 -8.85
N ASP A 519 -44.24 5.12 -8.60
CA ASP A 519 -43.47 4.29 -7.64
C ASP A 519 -43.44 2.77 -7.99
N LYS A 520 -43.83 2.36 -9.21
CA LYS A 520 -43.86 0.96 -9.66
C LYS A 520 -42.96 0.65 -10.86
N ILE A 521 -42.34 -0.52 -10.84
CA ILE A 521 -41.58 -1.08 -11.97
C ILE A 521 -42.58 -1.50 -13.05
N THR A 522 -42.61 -0.81 -14.17
CA THR A 522 -43.54 -1.09 -15.28
C THR A 522 -42.89 -1.83 -16.44
N ASN A 523 -41.57 -1.71 -16.59
CA ASN A 523 -40.82 -2.40 -17.63
C ASN A 523 -39.39 -2.69 -17.18
N VAL A 524 -38.85 -3.82 -17.63
CA VAL A 524 -37.44 -4.22 -17.48
C VAL A 524 -37.00 -4.78 -18.83
N GLU A 525 -36.22 -4.00 -19.57
CA GLU A 525 -35.75 -4.36 -20.91
C GLU A 525 -34.25 -4.70 -20.87
N ILE A 526 -33.85 -5.81 -21.50
CA ILE A 526 -32.44 -6.16 -21.65
C ILE A 526 -31.86 -5.39 -22.86
N VAL A 527 -31.10 -4.32 -22.60
CA VAL A 527 -30.52 -3.44 -23.62
C VAL A 527 -29.34 -4.10 -24.34
N SER A 528 -28.48 -4.81 -23.61
CA SER A 528 -27.38 -5.56 -24.21
C SER A 528 -26.92 -6.69 -23.28
N ASN A 529 -26.61 -7.86 -23.84
CA ASN A 529 -26.07 -8.99 -23.08
C ASN A 529 -25.02 -9.74 -23.92
N ASN A 530 -23.96 -10.21 -23.27
CA ASN A 530 -22.93 -11.06 -23.87
C ASN A 530 -22.97 -12.49 -23.29
N GLU A 531 -24.16 -12.98 -22.95
CA GLU A 531 -24.36 -14.26 -22.26
C GLU A 531 -24.25 -15.44 -23.22
N THR A 532 -23.26 -16.31 -23.00
CA THR A 532 -23.00 -17.48 -23.83
C THR A 532 -23.78 -18.73 -23.40
N LYS A 533 -24.24 -18.80 -22.14
CA LYS A 533 -25.08 -19.86 -21.55
C LYS A 533 -26.05 -19.25 -20.54
N GLY A 534 -27.21 -19.87 -20.33
CA GLY A 534 -28.20 -19.39 -19.34
C GLY A 534 -29.19 -18.35 -19.86
N LYS A 535 -29.45 -18.33 -21.18
CA LYS A 535 -30.33 -17.35 -21.83
C LYS A 535 -31.79 -17.41 -21.39
N GLU A 536 -32.23 -18.52 -20.79
CA GLU A 536 -33.58 -18.67 -20.22
C GLU A 536 -33.86 -17.62 -19.14
N ALA A 537 -32.84 -17.25 -18.35
CA ALA A 537 -32.96 -16.20 -17.33
C ALA A 537 -33.28 -14.82 -17.92
N LEU A 538 -32.88 -14.54 -19.18
CA LEU A 538 -33.12 -13.25 -19.84
C LEU A 538 -34.61 -12.99 -20.11
N ALA A 539 -35.44 -14.04 -20.14
CA ALA A 539 -36.89 -13.91 -20.32
C ALA A 539 -37.66 -14.01 -18.99
N VAL A 540 -37.21 -14.87 -18.08
CA VAL A 540 -37.94 -15.18 -16.84
C VAL A 540 -37.73 -14.10 -15.77
N ILE A 541 -36.48 -13.69 -15.52
CA ILE A 541 -36.15 -12.80 -14.41
C ILE A 541 -36.76 -11.39 -14.56
N PRO A 542 -36.72 -10.73 -15.73
CA PRO A 542 -37.38 -9.44 -15.90
C PRO A 542 -38.89 -9.49 -15.59
N SER A 543 -39.57 -10.56 -16.00
CA SER A 543 -41.01 -10.74 -15.77
C SER A 543 -41.32 -10.94 -14.29
N GLU A 544 -40.54 -11.76 -13.59
CA GLU A 544 -40.71 -11.97 -12.14
C GLU A 544 -40.46 -10.69 -11.33
N ILE A 545 -39.49 -9.87 -11.73
CA ILE A 545 -39.21 -8.59 -11.05
C ILE A 545 -40.38 -7.61 -11.21
N ILE A 546 -40.98 -7.55 -12.39
CA ILE A 546 -42.18 -6.72 -12.63
C ILE A 546 -43.36 -7.24 -11.81
N GLU A 547 -43.56 -8.56 -11.72
CA GLU A 547 -44.66 -9.14 -10.95
C GLU A 547 -44.49 -8.94 -9.44
N LYS A 548 -43.30 -9.23 -8.91
CA LYS A 548 -42.98 -9.16 -7.48
C LYS A 548 -42.65 -7.74 -7.01
N GLN A 549 -42.45 -6.79 -7.94
CA GLN A 549 -41.96 -5.43 -7.66
C GLN A 549 -40.70 -5.43 -6.80
N SER A 550 -39.82 -6.41 -6.99
CA SER A 550 -38.63 -6.64 -6.18
C SER A 550 -37.53 -7.29 -7.00
N THR A 551 -36.28 -6.97 -6.71
CA THR A 551 -35.10 -7.64 -7.26
C THR A 551 -34.77 -8.94 -6.52
N GLU A 552 -35.43 -9.23 -5.40
CA GLU A 552 -35.34 -10.49 -4.65
C GLU A 552 -36.22 -11.58 -5.31
N VAL A 553 -35.78 -12.06 -6.48
CA VAL A 553 -36.47 -13.13 -7.22
C VAL A 553 -35.60 -14.39 -7.28
N ASP A 554 -36.23 -15.54 -7.47
CA ASP A 554 -35.51 -16.81 -7.47
C ASP A 554 -34.67 -16.93 -8.75
N ALA A 555 -33.42 -17.36 -8.59
CA ALA A 555 -32.55 -17.57 -9.73
C ALA A 555 -33.02 -18.79 -10.55
N VAL A 556 -33.02 -18.67 -11.88
CA VAL A 556 -33.38 -19.78 -12.77
C VAL A 556 -32.33 -20.90 -12.65
N SER A 557 -32.80 -22.13 -12.41
CA SER A 557 -31.96 -23.32 -12.31
C SER A 557 -31.12 -23.51 -13.59
N GLY A 558 -29.80 -23.70 -13.45
CA GLY A 558 -28.87 -23.78 -14.57
C GLY A 558 -28.45 -22.43 -15.19
N ALA A 559 -29.05 -21.31 -14.76
CA ALA A 559 -28.75 -19.96 -15.22
C ALA A 559 -28.52 -18.97 -14.04
N THR A 560 -27.96 -19.46 -12.94
CA THR A 560 -27.80 -18.70 -11.68
C THR A 560 -26.99 -17.41 -11.84
N MET A 561 -25.85 -17.47 -12.55
CA MET A 561 -24.98 -16.30 -12.75
C MET A 561 -25.66 -15.24 -13.62
N THR A 562 -26.34 -15.66 -14.69
CA THR A 562 -27.09 -14.76 -15.57
C THR A 562 -28.29 -14.15 -14.83
N SER A 563 -28.99 -14.93 -14.00
CA SER A 563 -30.10 -14.45 -13.17
C SER A 563 -29.64 -13.38 -12.18
N LYS A 564 -28.51 -13.61 -11.49
CA LYS A 564 -27.90 -12.63 -10.58
C LYS A 564 -27.43 -11.38 -11.32
N GLY A 565 -26.86 -11.53 -12.51
CA GLY A 565 -26.48 -10.40 -13.36
C GLY A 565 -27.66 -9.49 -13.69
N ILE A 566 -28.83 -10.06 -14.03
CA ILE A 566 -30.05 -9.28 -14.30
C ILE A 566 -30.55 -8.60 -13.02
N MET A 567 -30.63 -9.31 -11.90
CA MET A 567 -31.06 -8.73 -10.61
C MET A 567 -30.16 -7.57 -10.17
N MET A 568 -28.84 -7.70 -10.35
CA MET A 568 -27.87 -6.63 -10.07
C MET A 568 -28.07 -5.43 -10.98
N ALA A 569 -28.25 -5.66 -12.29
CA ALA A 569 -28.48 -4.59 -13.25
C ALA A 569 -29.78 -3.83 -12.95
N VAL A 570 -30.84 -4.54 -12.57
CA VAL A 570 -32.11 -3.89 -12.19
C VAL A 570 -31.96 -3.13 -10.88
N ASN A 571 -31.25 -3.67 -9.89
CA ASN A 571 -31.00 -2.97 -8.62
C ASN A 571 -30.18 -1.68 -8.83
N ASP A 572 -29.17 -1.73 -9.70
CA ASP A 572 -28.37 -0.57 -10.09
C ASP A 572 -29.23 0.53 -10.74
N ALA A 573 -30.18 0.16 -11.63
CA ALA A 573 -31.13 1.09 -12.20
C ALA A 573 -32.12 1.67 -11.17
N LEU A 574 -32.65 0.84 -10.25
CA LEU A 574 -33.59 1.30 -9.23
C LEU A 574 -32.93 2.22 -8.20
N ASN A 575 -31.65 2.03 -7.87
CA ASN A 575 -30.90 2.93 -7.00
C ASN A 575 -30.79 4.35 -7.58
N GLN A 576 -30.72 4.47 -8.91
CA GLN A 576 -30.73 5.76 -9.59
C GLN A 576 -32.12 6.42 -9.57
N ALA A 577 -33.18 5.62 -9.45
CA ALA A 577 -34.55 6.07 -9.40
C ALA A 577 -34.98 6.56 -8.00
N ILE A 578 -34.21 6.33 -6.94
CA ILE A 578 -34.63 6.64 -5.56
C ILE A 578 -34.97 8.13 -5.39
N ARG A 579 -36.15 8.42 -4.85
CA ARG A 579 -36.57 9.76 -4.42
C ARG A 579 -36.14 9.98 -2.96
N ASN A 580 -35.23 10.93 -2.73
CA ASN A 580 -34.84 11.39 -1.39
C ASN A 580 -35.80 12.50 -0.97
N ASP A 581 -36.67 12.23 0.01
CA ASP A 581 -37.54 13.24 0.64
C ASP A 581 -36.80 13.99 1.76
#